data_AF-S9QQR1-F1
#
_entry.id   AF-S9QQR1-F1
#
_cell.length_a   1.000
_cell.length_b   1.000
_cell.length_c   1.000
_cell.angle_alpha   90.00
_cell.angle_beta   90.00
_cell.angle_gamma   90.00
#
_symmetry.space_group_name_H-M   'P 1'
#
loop_
_entity.id
_entity.type
_entity.pdbx_description
1 polymer ?
#
loop_
_entity_poly.entity_id
_entity_poly.type
_entity_poly.pdbx_seq_one_letter_code
_entity_poly.pdbx_strand_id
1 'polypeptide(L)'
;MRIDPETKEPRFRIIGSKFWSDEPGFAKAVARTGITGICGSGIIEAVAEMRTAGLLDPSGLIGSAEQTGSARCIAEGRTHAYVIHDGTAEGGPLITVTQGDIRAIQLAKSALYAGARLLMDERGVDKVDRVVLAGAFGAHISPQHAMVLGMIPDVPLDKVTSAGNAAGTGARIALCNLAARRQIEADVRAIHKVETAIEPRFQEHFVAANAIPHAVDPFPELLKIVTLPEVSFNTSGEDRPRRRRRR
;
A
#
# COMPACT_ATOMS: atom_id res chain seq x y z
N MET A 1 -0.85 10.17 -6.40
CA MET A 1 -2.27 10.07 -6.71
C MET A 1 -3.09 10.37 -5.46
N ARG A 2 -4.29 10.93 -5.61
CA ARG A 2 -5.28 11.14 -4.56
C ARG A 2 -6.65 10.76 -5.09
N ILE A 3 -7.54 10.27 -4.25
CA ILE A 3 -8.95 10.04 -4.57
C ILE A 3 -9.77 10.87 -3.62
N ASP A 4 -10.65 11.70 -4.18
CA ASP A 4 -11.58 12.48 -3.38
C ASP A 4 -12.58 11.54 -2.67
N PRO A 5 -12.70 11.58 -1.34
CA PRO A 5 -13.50 10.61 -0.60
C PRO A 5 -15.02 10.80 -0.78
N GLU A 6 -15.49 11.94 -1.31
CA GLU A 6 -16.91 12.19 -1.56
C GLU A 6 -17.29 11.81 -2.98
N THR A 7 -16.60 12.38 -3.96
CA THR A 7 -16.87 12.22 -5.39
C THR A 7 -16.27 10.94 -5.96
N LYS A 8 -15.30 10.34 -5.27
CA LYS A 8 -14.50 9.19 -5.73
C LYS A 8 -13.72 9.46 -7.01
N GLU A 9 -13.50 10.72 -7.35
CA GLU A 9 -12.71 11.11 -8.52
C GLU A 9 -11.22 11.06 -8.21
N PRO A 10 -10.41 10.42 -9.07
CA PRO A 10 -8.97 10.36 -8.91
C PRO A 10 -8.32 11.61 -9.50
N ARG A 11 -7.26 12.07 -8.84
CA ARG A 11 -6.29 12.99 -9.42
C ARG A 11 -4.87 12.49 -9.26
N PHE A 12 -4.05 12.66 -10.28
CA PHE A 12 -2.70 12.10 -10.31
C PHE A 12 -1.70 13.06 -10.93
N ARG A 13 -0.42 12.76 -10.73
CA ARG A 13 0.70 13.43 -11.39
C ARG A 13 1.47 12.39 -12.19
N ILE A 14 2.02 12.79 -13.32
CA ILE A 14 2.96 11.96 -14.08
C ILE A 14 4.39 12.24 -13.61
N ILE A 15 5.27 11.24 -13.77
CA ILE A 15 6.69 11.39 -13.42
C ILE A 15 7.29 12.54 -14.22
N GLY A 16 7.96 13.47 -13.53
CA GLY A 16 8.54 14.66 -14.14
C GLY A 16 7.59 15.85 -14.32
N SER A 17 6.30 15.72 -13.94
CA SER A 17 5.36 16.84 -13.88
C SER A 17 5.08 17.27 -12.44
N LYS A 18 4.95 18.59 -12.24
CA LYS A 18 4.46 19.18 -10.99
C LYS A 18 2.94 19.36 -10.95
N PHE A 19 2.30 19.38 -12.12
CA PHE A 19 0.86 19.63 -12.25
C PHE A 19 0.07 18.35 -11.96
N TRP A 20 -1.01 18.51 -11.21
CA TRP A 20 -2.03 17.47 -11.04
C TRP A 20 -2.94 17.39 -12.27
N SER A 21 -3.59 16.25 -12.48
CA SER A 21 -4.45 15.97 -13.64
C SER A 21 -5.64 16.91 -13.77
N ASP A 22 -6.07 17.53 -12.66
CA ASP A 22 -7.13 18.54 -12.54
C ASP A 22 -6.61 19.99 -12.65
N GLU A 23 -5.30 20.21 -12.77
CA GLU A 23 -4.70 21.54 -12.78
C GLU A 23 -4.43 22.09 -14.21
N PRO A 24 -4.55 23.42 -14.40
CA PRO A 24 -4.09 24.07 -15.61
C PRO A 24 -2.61 23.80 -15.88
N GLY A 25 -2.29 23.32 -17.09
CA GLY A 25 -0.92 22.98 -17.49
C GLY A 25 -0.63 21.48 -17.53
N PHE A 26 -1.49 20.64 -16.96
CA PHE A 26 -1.33 19.19 -17.05
C PHE A 26 -1.33 18.68 -18.50
N ALA A 27 -2.30 19.11 -19.32
CA ALA A 27 -2.38 18.74 -20.73
C ALA A 27 -1.08 19.04 -21.50
N LYS A 28 -0.45 20.19 -21.21
CA LYS A 28 0.85 20.56 -21.80
C LYS A 28 1.99 19.70 -21.26
N ALA A 29 1.95 19.32 -19.99
CA ALA A 29 2.95 18.47 -19.36
C ALA A 29 2.92 17.04 -19.91
N VAL A 30 1.73 16.50 -20.20
CA VAL A 30 1.56 15.15 -20.75
C VAL A 30 1.74 15.08 -22.26
N ALA A 31 1.67 16.19 -23.01
CA ALA A 31 1.70 16.21 -24.47
C ALA A 31 2.90 15.48 -25.10
N ARG A 32 4.05 15.45 -24.41
CA ARG A 32 5.28 14.79 -24.91
C ARG A 32 5.41 13.33 -24.49
N THR A 33 5.00 12.99 -23.27
CA THR A 33 5.25 11.67 -22.68
C THR A 33 4.02 10.75 -22.72
N GLY A 34 2.83 11.33 -22.82
CA GLY A 34 1.56 10.65 -22.62
C GLY A 34 1.38 10.16 -21.18
N ILE A 35 0.31 9.40 -20.99
CA ILE A 35 0.03 8.61 -19.79
C ILE A 35 0.01 7.15 -20.24
N THR A 36 0.90 6.33 -19.72
CA THR A 36 1.12 4.96 -20.24
C THR A 36 0.90 3.86 -19.21
N GLY A 37 0.80 4.21 -17.92
CA GLY A 37 0.59 3.25 -16.85
C GLY A 37 0.82 3.84 -15.46
N ILE A 38 0.93 2.96 -14.47
CA ILE A 38 1.07 3.30 -13.05
C ILE A 38 2.47 2.87 -12.60
N CYS A 39 3.23 3.77 -11.96
CA CYS A 39 4.52 3.43 -11.37
C CYS A 39 4.37 2.71 -10.02
N GLY A 40 5.46 2.12 -9.51
CA GLY A 40 5.45 1.37 -8.25
C GLY A 40 4.95 2.16 -7.03
N SER A 41 5.32 3.43 -6.88
CA SER A 41 4.75 4.28 -5.82
C SER A 41 3.29 4.66 -6.13
N GLY A 42 2.95 4.83 -7.40
CA GLY A 42 1.60 5.17 -7.84
C GLY A 42 0.57 4.09 -7.50
N ILE A 43 0.90 2.80 -7.64
CA ILE A 43 -0.03 1.70 -7.32
C ILE A 43 -0.21 1.55 -5.80
N ILE A 44 0.85 1.79 -5.02
CA ILE A 44 0.77 1.82 -3.55
C ILE A 44 -0.14 2.95 -3.09
N GLU A 45 0.04 4.16 -3.62
CA GLU A 45 -0.85 5.28 -3.37
C GLU A 45 -2.28 4.96 -3.83
N ALA A 46 -2.46 4.29 -4.97
CA ALA A 46 -3.77 3.93 -5.49
C ALA A 46 -4.58 3.07 -4.55
N VAL A 47 -4.02 1.94 -4.14
CA VAL A 47 -4.72 1.00 -3.28
C VAL A 47 -5.03 1.63 -1.93
N ALA A 48 -4.12 2.42 -1.38
CA ALA A 48 -4.32 3.13 -0.12
C ALA A 48 -5.42 4.20 -0.21
N GLU A 49 -5.44 4.98 -1.29
CA GLU A 49 -6.48 5.97 -1.56
C GLU A 49 -7.83 5.30 -1.83
N MET A 50 -7.87 4.18 -2.56
CA MET A 50 -9.10 3.41 -2.77
C MET A 50 -9.66 2.88 -1.45
N ARG A 51 -8.82 2.41 -0.54
CA ARG A 51 -9.22 2.00 0.82
C ARG A 51 -9.79 3.17 1.62
N THR A 52 -9.13 4.32 1.57
CA THR A 52 -9.51 5.54 2.31
C THR A 52 -10.79 6.16 1.75
N ALA A 53 -10.98 6.11 0.43
CA ALA A 53 -12.18 6.57 -0.25
C ALA A 53 -13.34 5.54 -0.20
N GLY A 54 -13.17 4.37 0.44
CA GLY A 54 -14.24 3.38 0.54
C GLY A 54 -14.60 2.70 -0.78
N LEU A 55 -13.69 2.69 -1.75
CA LEU A 55 -13.79 1.93 -3.00
C LEU A 55 -13.33 0.47 -2.83
N LEU A 56 -12.50 0.25 -1.80
CA LEU A 56 -11.89 -1.02 -1.46
C LEU A 56 -12.25 -1.39 -0.01
N ASP A 57 -12.76 -2.59 0.19
CA ASP A 57 -13.06 -3.09 1.54
C ASP A 57 -11.80 -3.62 2.26
N PRO A 58 -11.87 -3.88 3.58
CA PRO A 58 -10.72 -4.40 4.33
C PRO A 58 -10.19 -5.74 3.80
N SER A 59 -11.01 -6.56 3.13
CA SER A 59 -10.58 -7.83 2.55
C SER A 59 -9.87 -7.65 1.20
N GLY A 60 -9.85 -6.43 0.67
CA GLY A 60 -9.28 -6.10 -0.62
C GLY A 60 -10.22 -6.37 -1.79
N LEU A 61 -11.54 -6.40 -1.59
CA LEU A 61 -12.49 -6.44 -2.70
C LEU A 61 -12.81 -5.03 -3.19
N ILE A 62 -12.86 -4.85 -4.51
CA ILE A 62 -13.32 -3.62 -5.16
C ILE A 62 -14.85 -3.68 -5.29
N GLY A 63 -15.53 -2.66 -4.76
CA GLY A 63 -16.99 -2.57 -4.83
C GLY A 63 -17.49 -2.20 -6.23
N SER A 64 -18.74 -2.56 -6.53
CA SER A 64 -19.40 -2.17 -7.79
C SER A 64 -19.65 -0.67 -7.86
N ALA A 65 -20.06 -0.16 -9.03
CA ALA A 65 -20.46 1.23 -9.19
C ALA A 65 -21.58 1.64 -8.23
N GLU A 66 -22.56 0.75 -8.02
CA GLU A 66 -23.69 0.98 -7.11
C GLU A 66 -23.25 0.97 -5.64
N GLN A 67 -22.39 0.02 -5.25
CA GLN A 67 -21.90 -0.10 -3.87
C GLN A 67 -21.00 1.07 -3.48
N THR A 68 -20.22 1.59 -4.43
CA THR A 68 -19.24 2.65 -4.19
C THR A 68 -19.76 4.05 -4.50
N GLY A 69 -20.85 4.15 -5.27
CA GLY A 69 -21.35 5.40 -5.84
C GLY A 69 -20.46 5.98 -6.95
N SER A 70 -19.52 5.20 -7.50
CA SER A 70 -18.57 5.68 -8.52
C SER A 70 -18.74 4.95 -9.85
N ALA A 71 -19.04 5.69 -10.91
CA ALA A 71 -19.06 5.15 -12.28
C ALA A 71 -17.68 4.66 -12.77
N ARG A 72 -16.60 4.98 -12.04
CA ARG A 72 -15.24 4.50 -12.32
C ARG A 72 -15.00 3.07 -11.84
N CYS A 73 -15.87 2.51 -11.01
CA CYS A 73 -15.85 1.09 -10.70
C CYS A 73 -16.58 0.30 -11.80
N ILE A 74 -15.82 -0.34 -12.67
CA ILE A 74 -16.34 -1.09 -13.82
C ILE A 74 -16.29 -2.59 -13.57
N ALA A 75 -17.22 -3.34 -14.15
CA ALA A 75 -17.22 -4.80 -14.06
C ALA A 75 -16.05 -5.41 -14.86
N GLU A 76 -15.36 -6.36 -14.24
CA GLU A 76 -14.28 -7.15 -14.83
C GLU A 76 -14.50 -8.63 -14.47
N GLY A 77 -15.19 -9.35 -15.37
CA GLY A 77 -15.60 -10.73 -15.13
C GLY A 77 -16.55 -10.85 -13.94
N ARG A 78 -16.08 -11.48 -12.85
CA ARG A 78 -16.83 -11.66 -11.58
C ARG A 78 -16.45 -10.63 -10.50
N THR A 79 -15.56 -9.71 -10.85
CA THR A 79 -14.97 -8.72 -9.95
C THR A 79 -15.13 -7.33 -10.56
N HIS A 80 -14.54 -6.31 -9.93
CA HIS A 80 -14.54 -4.95 -10.43
C HIS A 80 -13.12 -4.43 -10.55
N ALA A 81 -12.93 -3.42 -11.39
CA ALA A 81 -11.72 -2.63 -11.52
C ALA A 81 -12.06 -1.14 -11.34
N TYR A 82 -11.10 -0.34 -10.89
CA TYR A 82 -11.28 1.10 -10.74
C TYR A 82 -10.50 1.86 -11.80
N VAL A 83 -11.19 2.72 -12.56
CA VAL A 83 -10.61 3.51 -13.67
C VAL A 83 -9.93 4.76 -13.14
N ILE A 84 -8.60 4.80 -13.23
CA ILE A 84 -7.78 5.99 -12.91
C ILE A 84 -7.80 6.97 -14.08
N HIS A 85 -7.61 6.48 -15.30
CA HIS A 85 -7.55 7.30 -16.50
C HIS A 85 -8.15 6.54 -17.68
N ASP A 86 -8.99 7.23 -18.45
CA ASP A 86 -9.52 6.74 -19.72
C ASP A 86 -9.11 7.72 -20.83
N GLY A 87 -8.18 7.31 -21.68
CA GLY A 87 -7.78 8.05 -22.87
C GLY A 87 -8.24 7.39 -24.17
N THR A 88 -9.16 6.43 -24.10
CA THR A 88 -9.53 5.59 -25.25
C THR A 88 -10.17 6.39 -26.39
N ALA A 89 -10.90 7.46 -26.07
CA ALA A 89 -11.50 8.35 -27.06
C ALA A 89 -10.45 9.05 -27.94
N GLU A 90 -9.26 9.32 -27.40
CA GLU A 90 -8.14 9.93 -28.12
C GLU A 90 -7.12 8.90 -28.64
N GLY A 91 -7.46 7.60 -28.60
CA GLY A 91 -6.55 6.50 -28.99
C GLY A 91 -5.46 6.19 -27.96
N GLY A 92 -5.61 6.71 -26.74
CA GLY A 92 -4.77 6.41 -25.58
C GLY A 92 -5.24 5.19 -24.78
N PRO A 93 -4.55 4.85 -23.68
CA PRO A 93 -4.84 3.67 -22.89
C PRO A 93 -6.01 3.88 -21.91
N LEU A 94 -6.68 2.78 -21.57
CA LEU A 94 -7.49 2.66 -20.37
C LEU A 94 -6.59 2.16 -19.22
N ILE A 95 -6.44 2.96 -18.18
CA ILE A 95 -5.59 2.65 -17.02
C ILE A 95 -6.50 2.40 -15.81
N THR A 96 -6.48 1.15 -15.36
CA THR A 96 -7.29 0.67 -14.23
C THR A 96 -6.41 0.09 -13.12
N VAL A 97 -6.98 0.00 -11.93
CA VAL A 97 -6.52 -0.90 -10.87
C VAL A 97 -7.48 -2.07 -10.82
N THR A 98 -6.97 -3.26 -11.15
CA THR A 98 -7.76 -4.49 -11.21
C THR A 98 -7.80 -5.19 -9.86
N GLN A 99 -8.73 -6.13 -9.70
CA GLN A 99 -8.76 -7.00 -8.53
C GLN A 99 -7.45 -7.82 -8.40
N GLY A 100 -6.83 -8.20 -9.51
CA GLY A 100 -5.54 -8.90 -9.54
C GLY A 100 -4.40 -8.05 -8.95
N ASP A 101 -4.37 -6.76 -9.29
CA ASP A 101 -3.39 -5.82 -8.75
C ASP A 101 -3.53 -5.69 -7.23
N ILE A 102 -4.76 -5.61 -6.72
CA ILE A 102 -5.00 -5.59 -5.26
C ILE A 102 -4.41 -6.84 -4.60
N ARG A 103 -4.64 -8.04 -5.17
CA ARG A 103 -4.11 -9.29 -4.62
C ARG A 103 -2.59 -9.32 -4.63
N ALA A 104 -1.94 -8.81 -5.67
CA ALA A 104 -0.49 -8.70 -5.74
C ALA A 104 0.08 -7.75 -4.66
N ILE A 105 -0.57 -6.60 -4.45
CA ILE A 105 -0.20 -5.66 -3.39
C ILE A 105 -0.42 -6.27 -2.00
N GLN A 106 -1.52 -6.97 -1.78
CA GLN A 106 -1.78 -7.69 -0.52
C GLN A 106 -0.70 -8.73 -0.22
N LEU A 107 -0.28 -9.53 -1.21
CA LEU A 107 0.81 -10.49 -1.05
C LEU A 107 2.11 -9.80 -0.61
N ALA A 108 2.49 -8.74 -1.32
CA ALA A 108 3.72 -8.00 -1.03
C ALA A 108 3.71 -7.33 0.36
N LYS A 109 2.62 -6.63 0.69
CA LYS A 109 2.51 -5.91 1.96
C LYS A 109 2.39 -6.86 3.16
N SER A 110 1.72 -8.01 2.98
CA SER A 110 1.59 -9.01 4.04
C SER A 110 2.94 -9.61 4.41
N ALA A 111 3.80 -9.85 3.42
CA ALA A 111 5.16 -10.35 3.65
C ALA A 111 6.00 -9.34 4.44
N LEU A 112 5.92 -8.04 4.10
CA LEU A 112 6.64 -6.98 4.83
C LEU A 112 6.17 -6.87 6.29
N TYR A 113 4.86 -6.83 6.52
CA TYR A 113 4.30 -6.75 7.87
C TYR A 113 4.61 -7.98 8.69
N ALA A 114 4.40 -9.18 8.13
CA ALA A 114 4.66 -10.44 8.82
C ALA A 114 6.14 -10.58 9.20
N GLY A 115 7.06 -10.17 8.32
CA GLY A 115 8.49 -10.12 8.64
C GLY A 115 8.79 -9.17 9.79
N ALA A 116 8.22 -7.96 9.78
CA ALA A 116 8.40 -7.00 10.88
C ALA A 116 7.83 -7.53 12.21
N ARG A 117 6.61 -8.06 12.21
CA ARG A 117 5.95 -8.61 13.40
C ARG A 117 6.68 -9.81 13.97
N LEU A 118 7.20 -10.69 13.12
CA LEU A 118 8.03 -11.82 13.54
C LEU A 118 9.31 -11.36 14.26
N LEU A 119 9.99 -10.33 13.73
CA LEU A 119 11.17 -9.76 14.40
C LEU A 119 10.81 -9.07 15.71
N MET A 120 9.63 -8.46 15.79
CA MET A 120 9.10 -7.88 17.03
C MET A 120 8.81 -8.96 18.09
N ASP A 121 8.21 -10.08 17.69
CA ASP A 121 7.98 -11.23 18.56
C ASP A 121 9.30 -11.81 19.10
N GLU A 122 10.30 -12.01 18.24
CA GLU A 122 11.64 -12.51 18.62
C GLU A 122 12.34 -11.57 19.62
N ARG A 123 12.06 -10.26 19.54
CA ARG A 123 12.59 -9.26 20.47
C ARG A 123 11.69 -9.02 21.69
N GLY A 124 10.51 -9.65 21.76
CA GLY A 124 9.54 -9.47 22.83
C GLY A 124 9.01 -8.04 22.93
N VAL A 125 8.85 -7.35 21.79
CA VAL A 125 8.35 -5.96 21.74
C VAL A 125 7.05 -5.88 20.97
N ASP A 126 6.16 -4.99 21.39
CA ASP A 126 4.89 -4.73 20.70
C ASP A 126 4.88 -3.44 19.90
N LYS A 127 5.89 -2.58 20.09
CA LYS A 127 6.02 -1.29 19.41
C LYS A 127 7.46 -1.07 18.96
N VAL A 128 7.61 -0.26 17.92
CA VAL A 128 8.90 0.22 17.43
C VAL A 128 8.97 1.74 17.57
N ASP A 129 10.14 2.27 17.90
CA ASP A 129 10.31 3.73 18.10
C ASP A 129 10.31 4.51 16.77
N ARG A 130 10.78 3.87 15.70
CA ARG A 130 10.86 4.46 14.35
C ARG A 130 10.95 3.40 13.27
N VAL A 131 10.51 3.76 12.07
CA VAL A 131 10.62 2.93 10.87
C VAL A 131 11.47 3.65 9.84
N VAL A 132 12.44 2.95 9.25
CA VAL A 132 13.30 3.47 8.19
C VAL A 132 13.08 2.65 6.93
N LEU A 133 12.54 3.28 5.89
CA LEU A 133 12.27 2.67 4.60
C LEU A 133 13.45 2.87 3.65
N ALA A 134 14.01 1.77 3.16
CA ALA A 134 15.09 1.78 2.17
C ALA A 134 14.66 1.11 0.85
N GLY A 135 15.45 1.32 -0.19
CA GLY A 135 15.23 0.74 -1.52
C GLY A 135 14.42 1.65 -2.45
N ALA A 136 14.27 1.19 -3.71
CA ALA A 136 13.60 1.96 -4.77
C ALA A 136 12.17 2.35 -4.41
N PHE A 137 11.46 1.48 -3.69
CA PHE A 137 10.13 1.75 -3.15
C PHE A 137 10.18 2.73 -1.96
N GLY A 138 11.09 2.52 -1.01
CA GLY A 138 11.20 3.35 0.19
C GLY A 138 11.54 4.83 -0.08
N ALA A 139 12.18 5.15 -1.21
CA ALA A 139 12.55 6.52 -1.59
C ALA A 139 11.36 7.44 -1.91
N HIS A 140 10.24 6.88 -2.36
CA HIS A 140 9.13 7.65 -2.94
C HIS A 140 7.75 7.26 -2.43
N ILE A 141 7.66 6.31 -1.50
CA ILE A 141 6.39 5.96 -0.84
C ILE A 141 6.11 6.93 0.30
N SER A 142 4.87 7.42 0.33
CA SER A 142 4.34 8.20 1.44
C SER A 142 4.19 7.32 2.69
N PRO A 143 4.72 7.75 3.85
CA PRO A 143 4.53 7.05 5.11
C PRO A 143 3.07 6.76 5.45
N GLN A 144 2.17 7.70 5.17
CA GLN A 144 0.75 7.54 5.41
C GLN A 144 0.17 6.40 4.55
N HIS A 145 0.51 6.32 3.26
CA HIS A 145 0.00 5.26 2.38
C HIS A 145 0.55 3.90 2.75
N ALA A 146 1.84 3.82 3.13
CA ALA A 146 2.42 2.58 3.64
C ALA A 146 1.69 2.09 4.90
N MET A 147 1.32 3.01 5.80
CA MET A 147 0.58 2.71 7.02
C MET A 147 -0.87 2.29 6.72
N VAL A 148 -1.58 3.01 5.84
CA VAL A 148 -2.95 2.65 5.40
C VAL A 148 -3.01 1.27 4.78
N LEU A 149 -1.98 0.88 4.02
CA LEU A 149 -1.91 -0.48 3.48
C LEU A 149 -1.59 -1.54 4.53
N GLY A 150 -1.03 -1.15 5.67
CA GLY A 150 -0.44 -2.07 6.65
C GLY A 150 0.82 -2.74 6.12
N MET A 151 1.67 -2.00 5.40
CA MET A 151 3.00 -2.47 4.98
C MET A 151 4.04 -2.43 6.09
N ILE A 152 3.82 -1.57 7.08
CA ILE A 152 4.74 -1.30 8.19
C ILE A 152 4.00 -1.36 9.53
N PRO A 153 4.70 -1.64 10.64
CA PRO A 153 4.13 -1.54 11.98
C PRO A 153 3.61 -0.13 12.28
N ASP A 154 2.58 -0.06 13.13
CA ASP A 154 1.99 1.20 13.57
C ASP A 154 2.97 2.01 14.43
N VAL A 155 3.26 3.22 13.96
CA VAL A 155 4.20 4.17 14.59
C VAL A 155 3.80 5.59 14.20
N PRO A 156 4.06 6.62 15.02
CA PRO A 156 3.80 8.00 14.62
C PRO A 156 4.46 8.34 13.26
N LEU A 157 3.72 8.99 12.36
CA LEU A 157 4.18 9.21 10.98
C LEU A 157 5.48 10.03 10.90
N ASP A 158 5.72 10.94 11.84
CA ASP A 158 6.95 11.72 11.94
C ASP A 158 8.19 10.86 12.30
N LYS A 159 7.99 9.62 12.72
CA LYS A 159 9.03 8.61 12.98
C LYS A 159 9.25 7.65 11.81
N VAL A 160 8.54 7.82 10.71
CA VAL A 160 8.77 7.06 9.48
C VAL A 160 9.64 7.90 8.54
N THR A 161 10.84 7.40 8.25
CA THR A 161 11.82 8.12 7.42
C THR A 161 12.27 7.28 6.24
N SER A 162 12.72 7.94 5.17
CA SER A 162 13.29 7.27 4.01
C SER A 162 14.81 7.35 4.04
N ALA A 163 15.47 6.21 3.86
CA ALA A 163 16.92 6.11 3.66
C ALA A 163 17.31 6.05 2.17
N GLY A 164 16.32 6.09 1.25
CA GLY A 164 16.57 5.99 -0.19
C GLY A 164 17.37 4.73 -0.57
N ASN A 165 18.34 4.88 -1.47
CA ASN A 165 19.27 3.79 -1.82
C ASN A 165 20.34 3.61 -0.74
N ALA A 166 19.95 2.96 0.36
CA ALA A 166 20.82 2.66 1.49
C ALA A 166 22.02 1.77 1.10
N ALA A 167 21.81 0.78 0.22
CA ALA A 167 22.87 -0.11 -0.26
C ALA A 167 23.96 0.65 -1.02
N GLY A 168 23.58 1.51 -1.98
CA GLY A 168 24.52 2.35 -2.72
C GLY A 168 25.24 3.36 -1.83
N THR A 169 24.53 3.95 -0.87
CA THR A 169 25.13 4.86 0.12
C THR A 169 26.15 4.14 1.00
N GLY A 170 25.81 2.94 1.50
CA GLY A 170 26.71 2.09 2.28
C GLY A 170 27.96 1.68 1.51
N ALA A 171 27.82 1.31 0.23
CA ALA A 171 28.95 0.97 -0.64
C ALA A 171 29.92 2.16 -0.79
N ARG A 172 29.40 3.38 -0.98
CA ARG A 172 30.21 4.60 -1.05
C ARG A 172 30.93 4.88 0.27
N ILE A 173 30.26 4.70 1.42
CA ILE A 173 30.87 4.86 2.75
C ILE A 173 32.02 3.87 2.92
N ALA A 174 31.81 2.59 2.59
CA ALA A 174 32.83 1.56 2.71
C ALA A 174 34.02 1.79 1.75
N LEU A 175 33.78 2.37 0.57
CA LEU A 175 34.82 2.73 -0.39
C LEU A 175 35.70 3.89 0.12
N CYS A 176 35.07 4.93 0.68
CA CYS A 176 35.76 6.17 1.05
C CYS A 176 36.32 6.18 2.49
N ASN A 177 35.93 5.23 3.34
CA ASN A 177 36.33 5.20 4.75
C ASN A 177 36.68 3.79 5.23
N LEU A 178 37.97 3.53 5.44
CA LEU A 178 38.49 2.24 5.89
C LEU A 178 38.00 1.85 7.30
N ALA A 179 37.81 2.81 8.20
CA ALA A 179 37.30 2.52 9.54
C ALA A 179 35.82 2.11 9.47
N ALA A 180 35.01 2.83 8.68
CA ALA A 180 33.61 2.47 8.45
C ALA A 180 33.47 1.10 7.77
N ARG A 181 34.34 0.78 6.81
CA ARG A 181 34.38 -0.53 6.18
C ARG A 181 34.62 -1.66 7.20
N ARG A 182 35.62 -1.50 8.08
CA ARG A 182 35.90 -2.48 9.15
C ARG A 182 34.73 -2.63 10.11
N GLN A 183 34.06 -1.51 10.44
CA GLN A 183 32.85 -1.54 11.28
C GLN A 183 31.73 -2.35 10.61
N ILE A 184 31.44 -2.09 9.33
CA ILE A 184 30.43 -2.85 8.57
C ILE A 184 30.77 -4.34 8.53
N GLU A 185 32.04 -4.70 8.29
CA GLU A 185 32.50 -6.09 8.29
C GLU A 185 32.31 -6.78 9.65
N ALA A 186 32.46 -6.04 10.77
CA ALA A 186 32.18 -6.54 12.11
C ALA A 186 30.67 -6.67 12.37
N ASP A 187 29.88 -5.65 12.02
CA ASP A 187 28.43 -5.61 12.23
C ASP A 187 27.73 -6.77 11.51
N VAL A 188 28.12 -7.07 10.27
CA VAL A 188 27.56 -8.18 9.49
C VAL A 188 27.69 -9.53 10.22
N ARG A 189 28.77 -9.73 10.99
CA ARG A 189 28.98 -10.97 11.76
C ARG A 189 28.09 -11.06 13.00
N ALA A 190 27.53 -9.94 13.46
CA ALA A 190 26.62 -9.88 14.60
C ALA A 190 25.14 -9.98 14.19
N ILE A 191 24.83 -9.98 12.89
CA ILE A 191 23.46 -10.11 12.39
C ILE A 191 22.97 -11.54 12.63
N HIS A 192 21.94 -11.68 13.46
CA HIS A 192 21.19 -12.92 13.57
C HIS A 192 20.13 -12.99 12.48
N LYS A 193 20.23 -13.98 11.59
CA LYS A 193 19.24 -14.22 10.53
C LYS A 193 18.08 -15.03 11.10
N VAL A 194 16.87 -14.47 11.02
CA VAL A 194 15.62 -15.19 11.24
C VAL A 194 15.11 -15.72 9.90
N GLU A 195 14.91 -17.02 9.78
CA GLU A 195 14.47 -17.68 8.54
C GLU A 195 12.94 -17.81 8.51
N THR A 196 12.27 -16.88 7.84
CA THR A 196 10.81 -16.81 7.81
C THR A 196 10.13 -18.09 7.32
N ALA A 197 10.80 -18.89 6.48
CA ALA A 197 10.23 -20.10 5.91
C ALA A 197 10.00 -21.24 6.93
N ILE A 198 10.73 -21.24 8.05
CA ILE A 198 10.62 -22.27 9.11
C ILE A 198 9.89 -21.76 10.35
N GLU A 199 9.53 -20.47 10.36
CA GLU A 199 8.96 -19.81 11.53
C GLU A 199 7.45 -20.10 11.63
N PRO A 200 6.99 -20.82 12.69
CA PRO A 200 5.62 -21.32 12.75
C PRO A 200 4.55 -20.23 12.69
N ARG A 201 4.87 -19.04 13.20
CA ARG A 201 3.94 -17.90 13.29
C ARG A 201 3.96 -17.01 12.05
N PHE A 202 4.89 -17.22 11.10
CA PHE A 202 4.96 -16.38 9.90
C PHE A 202 3.68 -16.45 9.08
N GLN A 203 3.13 -17.66 8.87
CA GLN A 203 1.89 -17.85 8.12
C GLN A 203 0.69 -17.19 8.82
N GLU A 204 0.63 -17.25 10.15
CA GLU A 204 -0.40 -16.59 10.96
C GLU A 204 -0.37 -15.07 10.74
N HIS A 205 0.81 -14.47 10.91
CA HIS A 205 1.03 -13.03 10.71
C HIS A 205 0.73 -12.62 9.27
N PHE A 206 1.14 -13.43 8.29
CA PHE A 206 0.91 -13.17 6.87
C PHE A 206 -0.58 -13.15 6.53
N VAL A 207 -1.36 -14.11 7.03
CA VAL A 207 -2.81 -14.19 6.80
C VAL A 207 -3.52 -13.02 7.47
N ALA A 208 -3.17 -12.69 8.71
CA ALA A 208 -3.75 -11.55 9.42
C ALA A 208 -3.41 -10.21 8.73
N ALA A 209 -2.20 -10.11 8.18
CA ALA A 209 -1.74 -8.97 7.41
C ALA A 209 -2.32 -8.90 5.99
N ASN A 210 -3.16 -9.85 5.55
CA ASN A 210 -3.79 -9.74 4.23
C ASN A 210 -4.84 -8.64 4.17
N ALA A 211 -5.62 -8.48 5.25
CA ALA A 211 -6.62 -7.42 5.36
C ALA A 211 -5.97 -6.03 5.43
N ILE A 212 -6.65 -4.97 4.99
CA ILE A 212 -6.09 -3.61 4.87
C ILE A 212 -6.72 -2.67 5.92
N PRO A 213 -5.95 -2.13 6.89
CA PRO A 213 -4.49 -2.30 7.06
C PRO A 213 -4.09 -3.66 7.62
N HIS A 214 -4.90 -4.25 8.51
CA HIS A 214 -4.64 -5.56 9.13
C HIS A 214 -5.93 -6.12 9.76
N ALA A 215 -6.02 -7.44 9.97
CA ALA A 215 -7.23 -8.09 10.50
C ALA A 215 -7.33 -8.05 12.03
N VAL A 216 -6.18 -8.08 12.72
CA VAL A 216 -6.09 -8.19 14.19
C VAL A 216 -5.44 -6.96 14.84
N ASP A 217 -4.28 -6.52 14.35
CA ASP A 217 -3.61 -5.30 14.82
C ASP A 217 -4.46 -4.03 14.58
N PRO A 218 -4.70 -3.19 15.61
CA PRO A 218 -5.65 -2.08 15.54
C PRO A 218 -5.14 -0.79 14.90
N PHE A 219 -3.83 -0.61 14.68
CA PHE A 219 -3.25 0.62 14.09
C PHE A 219 -3.73 1.97 14.72
N PRO A 220 -3.65 2.16 16.05
CA PRO A 220 -4.15 3.36 16.71
C PRO A 220 -3.45 4.67 16.29
N GLU A 221 -2.17 4.67 15.93
CA GLU A 221 -1.47 5.88 15.47
C GLU A 221 -1.99 6.31 14.09
N LEU A 222 -2.26 5.36 13.18
CA LEU A 222 -2.94 5.64 11.91
C LEU A 222 -4.35 6.22 12.12
N LEU A 223 -5.15 5.64 13.02
CA LEU A 223 -6.54 6.06 13.22
C LEU A 223 -6.67 7.47 13.83
N LYS A 224 -5.60 8.04 14.39
CA LYS A 224 -5.57 9.45 14.82
C LYS A 224 -5.55 10.44 13.65
N ILE A 225 -5.13 10.01 12.46
CA ILE A 225 -4.86 10.88 11.32
C ILE A 225 -5.69 10.56 10.08
N VAL A 226 -6.19 9.32 9.98
CA VAL A 226 -6.98 8.85 8.84
C VAL A 226 -8.20 8.11 9.35
N THR A 227 -9.38 8.47 8.82
CA THR A 227 -10.60 7.69 9.00
C THR A 227 -10.71 6.67 7.86
N LEU A 228 -10.85 5.39 8.22
CA LEU A 228 -11.05 4.31 7.25
C LEU A 228 -12.53 3.93 7.22
N PRO A 229 -13.21 3.98 6.05
CA PRO A 229 -14.60 3.57 5.93
C PRO A 229 -14.82 2.11 6.33
N GLU A 230 -15.94 1.83 7.01
CA GLU A 230 -16.44 0.48 7.26
C GLU A 230 -17.37 0.06 6.12
N VAL A 231 -16.82 -0.63 5.13
CA VAL A 231 -17.54 -1.16 3.97
C VAL A 231 -17.26 -2.65 3.81
N SER A 232 -18.18 -3.38 3.19
CA SER A 232 -18.00 -4.78 2.80
C SER A 232 -18.68 -5.03 1.46
N PHE A 233 -17.94 -5.58 0.50
CA PHE A 233 -18.44 -5.81 -0.86
C PHE A 233 -18.67 -7.28 -1.18
N ASN A 234 -18.64 -8.14 -0.16
CA ASN A 234 -18.93 -9.55 -0.33
C ASN A 234 -20.44 -9.77 -0.51
N THR A 235 -20.86 -10.06 -1.75
CA THR A 235 -22.26 -10.29 -2.12
C THR A 235 -22.83 -11.64 -1.67
N SER A 236 -22.02 -12.53 -1.09
CA SER A 236 -22.45 -13.88 -0.71
C SER A 236 -23.24 -13.97 0.62
N GLY A 237 -23.49 -12.84 1.30
CA GLY A 237 -24.05 -12.82 2.67
C GLY A 237 -25.47 -12.27 2.85
N GLU A 238 -26.01 -11.47 1.92
CA GLU A 238 -27.21 -10.67 2.21
C GLU A 238 -28.55 -11.32 1.84
N ASP A 239 -28.56 -12.39 1.02
CA ASP A 239 -29.79 -13.03 0.52
C ASP A 239 -30.23 -14.31 1.27
N ARG A 240 -29.73 -14.56 2.49
CA ARG A 240 -30.27 -15.65 3.33
C ARG A 240 -31.03 -15.08 4.52
N PRO A 241 -32.38 -15.21 4.59
CA PRO A 241 -33.12 -14.73 5.74
C PRO A 241 -32.64 -15.46 6.99
N ARG A 242 -32.19 -14.67 7.98
CA ARG A 242 -31.79 -15.16 9.31
C ARG A 242 -32.94 -15.96 9.91
N ARG A 243 -32.85 -17.29 9.81
CA ARG A 243 -33.78 -18.23 10.43
C ARG A 243 -33.63 -18.09 11.95
N ARG A 244 -34.50 -17.27 12.56
CA ARG A 244 -34.66 -17.14 14.02
C ARG A 244 -34.77 -18.55 14.62
N ARG A 245 -33.72 -19.02 15.28
CA ARG A 245 -33.81 -20.13 16.23
C ARG A 245 -34.59 -19.62 17.44
N ARG A 246 -35.88 -19.97 17.51
CA ARG A 246 -36.63 -19.90 18.77
C ARG A 246 -36.05 -20.95 19.71
N ARG A 247 -35.71 -20.51 20.92
CA ARG A 247 -35.52 -21.38 22.09
C ARG A 247 -36.87 -21.97 22.49
#